data_AF-A0A2G6G3U7-F1
#
_entry.id   AF-A0A2G6G3U7-F1
#
_cell.length_a   1.000
_cell.length_b   1.000
_cell.length_c   1.000
_cell.angle_alpha   90.00
_cell.angle_beta   90.00
_cell.angle_gamma   90.00
#
_symmetry.space_group_name_H-M   'P 1'
#
loop_
_entity.id
_entity.type
_entity.pdbx_description
1 polymer ?
#
loop_
_entity_poly.entity_id
_entity_poly.type
_entity_poly.pdbx_seq_one_letter_code
_entity_poly.pdbx_strand_id
1 'polypeptide(L)'
;MVNTLPWAKKSVNSAILFKKRTAAYRGVDMNRPQKLLIIISFIFLMGVFGYHFLLDISLLDSLYMTVITVSTVGFKEVGEMNDAAKIFTILLIISSLSFLAYAISGAVSMIMDGNLGMILRRKSVNAKIAKLNDHYIICGAKETGGHAIEMFLQSAEPFVVIDDDEELVDKLIGNNALAIMGESTSEEALKSAQIERAKGILLALPRDIDNVFAALTARALNPTINIVSIVYQQEAEKKLLRAGVNKTINPNNIGGSRMASLLLKPNVISFFDVITKIGDYQLDVEEVQIEAGSELADKTLTEAEIPRKTGLKVLAIKTGVDGKMQINPSANSSLCANDIIIVIGAREQIVKLRQLSNSKV
;
A
#
# COMPACT_ATOMS: atom_id res chain seq x y z
N MET A 1 17.72 17.53 -13.56
CA MET A 1 16.93 18.15 -12.48
C MET A 1 15.73 17.27 -12.19
N VAL A 2 15.86 16.37 -11.21
CA VAL A 2 14.82 15.43 -10.80
C VAL A 2 14.05 16.06 -9.64
N ASN A 3 12.76 16.29 -9.83
CA ASN A 3 11.86 16.78 -8.79
C ASN A 3 11.62 15.66 -7.78
N THR A 4 12.40 15.64 -6.70
CA THR A 4 12.15 14.78 -5.54
C THR A 4 10.99 15.38 -4.74
N LEU A 5 9.97 14.55 -4.46
CA LEU A 5 8.81 14.96 -3.67
C LEU A 5 9.24 15.34 -2.23
N PRO A 6 8.71 16.43 -1.64
CA PRO A 6 9.23 17.05 -0.42
C PRO A 6 9.16 16.20 0.87
N TRP A 7 8.54 15.02 0.87
CA TRP A 7 8.30 14.23 2.08
C TRP A 7 9.43 13.24 2.42
N ALA A 8 10.31 12.92 1.48
CA ALA A 8 11.42 11.96 1.69
C ALA A 8 12.45 12.44 2.73
N LYS A 9 12.48 13.73 3.07
CA LYS A 9 13.34 14.30 4.13
C LYS A 9 12.77 14.19 5.55
N LYS A 10 11.56 13.64 5.74
CA LYS A 10 10.84 13.62 7.04
C LYS A 10 10.83 12.27 7.77
N SER A 11 11.57 11.25 7.32
CA SER A 11 11.45 9.89 7.87
C SER A 11 12.13 9.65 9.23
N VAL A 12 13.01 10.54 9.70
CA VAL A 12 13.72 10.34 10.99
C VAL A 12 13.02 11.03 12.17
N ASN A 13 12.25 12.11 11.94
CA ASN A 13 11.52 12.82 13.00
C ASN A 13 10.09 12.30 13.25
N SER A 14 9.60 11.36 12.44
CA SER A 14 8.24 10.82 12.55
C SER A 14 8.05 9.85 13.72
N ALA A 15 9.10 9.12 14.13
CA ALA A 15 9.01 8.13 15.21
C ALA A 15 8.75 8.74 16.60
N ILE A 16 9.24 9.96 16.86
CA ILE A 16 9.04 10.65 18.15
C ILE A 16 7.70 11.39 18.19
N LEU A 17 7.17 11.82 17.04
CA LEU A 17 5.81 12.38 16.91
C LEU A 17 4.72 11.29 16.97
N PHE A 18 5.05 10.04 16.61
CA PHE A 18 4.14 8.90 16.66
C PHE A 18 3.67 8.56 18.09
N LYS A 19 4.55 8.71 19.10
CA LYS A 19 4.22 8.35 20.49
C LYS A 19 3.38 9.40 21.24
N LYS A 20 3.32 10.65 20.77
CA LYS A 20 2.52 11.72 21.41
C LYS A 20 1.10 11.86 20.86
N ARG A 21 0.79 11.27 19.70
CA ARG A 21 -0.56 11.35 19.08
C ARG A 21 -1.47 10.17 19.38
N THR A 22 -0.93 9.04 19.84
CA THR A 22 -1.69 7.83 20.17
C THR A 22 -2.57 7.93 21.43
N ALA A 23 -2.48 9.02 22.21
CA ALA A 23 -3.31 9.22 23.40
C ALA A 23 -4.64 9.96 23.13
N ALA A 24 -4.88 10.45 21.91
CA ALA A 24 -6.01 11.35 21.62
C ALA A 24 -7.15 10.75 20.78
N TYR A 25 -7.06 9.50 20.36
CA TYR A 25 -8.12 8.84 19.58
C TYR A 25 -8.96 7.93 20.50
N ARG A 26 -9.83 8.54 21.30
CA ARG A 26 -11.00 7.84 21.84
C ARG A 26 -11.96 7.58 20.67
N GLY A 27 -12.28 6.31 20.45
CA GLY A 27 -13.21 5.86 19.42
C GLY A 27 -14.44 6.74 19.31
N VAL A 28 -14.82 7.05 18.07
CA VAL A 28 -16.07 7.74 17.77
C VAL A 28 -17.21 6.80 18.13
N ASP A 29 -17.85 7.05 19.27
CA ASP A 29 -19.03 6.34 19.75
C ASP A 29 -20.10 6.31 18.62
N MET A 30 -20.37 5.13 18.06
CA MET A 30 -21.36 4.91 16.99
C MET A 30 -22.80 5.32 17.41
N ASN A 31 -23.02 5.50 18.72
CA ASN A 31 -24.29 5.90 19.32
C ASN A 31 -24.45 7.43 19.46
N ARG A 32 -23.48 8.25 19.01
CA ARG A 32 -23.54 9.72 19.10
C ARG A 32 -24.80 10.36 18.50
N PRO A 33 -25.27 10.02 17.28
CA PRO A 33 -26.48 10.64 16.72
C PRO A 33 -27.75 10.22 17.46
N GLN A 34 -27.82 8.97 17.94
CA GLN A 34 -28.93 8.48 18.74
C GLN A 34 -28.99 9.18 20.10
N LYS A 35 -27.85 9.39 20.76
CA LYS A 35 -27.74 10.14 22.01
C LYS A 35 -28.21 11.59 21.84
N LEU A 36 -27.82 12.26 20.75
CA LEU A 36 -28.29 13.62 20.43
C LEU A 36 -29.80 13.69 20.24
N LEU A 37 -30.39 12.74 19.50
CA LEU A 37 -31.84 12.65 19.30
C LEU A 37 -32.60 12.42 20.62
N ILE A 38 -32.06 11.59 21.52
CA ILE A 38 -32.69 11.35 22.83
C ILE A 38 -32.67 12.63 23.67
N ILE A 39 -31.55 13.35 23.70
CA ILE A 39 -31.41 14.57 24.51
C ILE A 39 -32.32 15.69 23.98
N ILE A 40 -32.39 15.90 22.66
CA ILE A 40 -33.28 16.92 22.10
C ILE A 40 -34.75 16.59 22.36
N SER A 41 -35.15 15.32 22.20
CA SER A 41 -36.51 14.88 22.53
C SER A 41 -36.84 15.10 24.01
N PHE A 42 -35.87 14.85 24.91
CA PHE A 42 -36.05 15.12 26.34
C PHE A 42 -36.24 16.60 26.65
N ILE A 43 -35.42 17.49 26.08
CA ILE A 43 -35.54 18.95 26.26
C ILE A 43 -36.90 19.45 25.75
N PHE A 44 -37.35 18.94 24.59
CA PHE A 44 -38.66 19.28 24.04
C PHE A 44 -39.82 18.81 24.92
N LEU A 45 -39.79 17.56 25.38
CA LEU A 45 -40.83 17.04 26.27
C LEU A 45 -40.85 17.79 27.60
N MET A 46 -39.68 18.10 28.17
CA MET A 46 -39.57 18.90 29.38
C MET A 46 -40.19 20.29 29.18
N GLY A 47 -39.95 20.94 28.04
CA GLY A 47 -40.59 22.20 27.67
C GLY A 47 -42.11 22.10 27.60
N VAL A 48 -42.64 21.12 26.85
CA VAL A 48 -44.08 20.92 26.65
C VAL A 48 -44.79 20.67 27.98
N PHE A 49 -44.29 19.72 28.78
CA PHE A 49 -44.91 19.43 30.07
C PHE A 49 -44.70 20.56 31.08
N GLY A 50 -43.52 21.20 31.09
CA GLY A 50 -43.23 22.32 31.97
C GLY A 50 -44.20 23.48 31.78
N TYR A 51 -44.43 23.91 30.54
CA TYR A 51 -45.40 24.97 30.26
C TYR A 51 -46.85 24.55 30.52
N HIS A 52 -47.21 23.30 30.19
CA HIS A 52 -48.55 22.80 30.46
C HIS A 52 -48.90 22.86 31.95
N PHE A 53 -48.00 22.43 32.84
CA PHE A 53 -48.24 22.42 34.28
C PHE A 53 -48.04 23.79 34.95
N LEU A 54 -47.11 24.63 34.46
CA LEU A 54 -46.80 25.91 35.09
C LEU A 54 -47.75 27.05 34.69
N LEU A 55 -48.32 26.98 33.48
CA LEU A 55 -49.19 28.03 32.92
C LEU A 55 -50.64 27.57 32.72
N ASP A 56 -50.95 26.29 32.93
CA ASP A 56 -52.29 25.69 32.73
C ASP A 56 -52.86 25.95 31.32
N ILE A 57 -52.00 25.89 30.31
CA ILE A 57 -52.34 26.10 28.89
C ILE A 57 -52.49 24.77 28.15
N SER A 58 -53.12 24.78 26.98
CA SER A 58 -53.32 23.56 26.18
C SER A 58 -51.97 22.92 25.78
N LEU A 59 -51.97 21.61 25.48
CA LEU A 59 -50.77 20.92 25.00
C LEU A 59 -50.23 21.51 23.69
N LEU A 60 -51.12 21.99 22.82
CA LEU A 60 -50.74 22.64 21.56
C LEU A 60 -50.05 23.98 21.81
N ASP A 61 -50.58 24.77 22.75
CA ASP A 61 -49.98 26.05 23.15
C ASP A 61 -48.64 25.84 23.88
N SER A 62 -48.54 24.81 24.71
CA SER A 62 -47.29 24.42 25.38
C SER A 62 -46.22 23.98 24.38
N LEU A 63 -46.61 23.21 23.35
CA LEU A 63 -45.73 22.83 22.25
C LEU A 63 -45.29 24.05 21.44
N TYR A 64 -46.22 24.92 21.09
CA TYR A 64 -45.92 26.16 20.38
C TYR A 64 -44.94 27.04 21.18
N MET A 65 -45.20 27.24 22.47
CA MET A 65 -44.33 27.98 23.38
C MET A 65 -42.92 27.35 23.46
N THR A 66 -42.84 26.02 23.58
CA THR A 66 -41.56 25.30 23.59
C THR A 66 -40.79 25.49 22.30
N VAL A 67 -41.46 25.37 21.14
CA VAL A 67 -40.83 25.53 19.83
C VAL A 67 -40.24 26.93 19.70
N ILE A 68 -40.99 27.99 19.99
CA ILE A 68 -40.50 29.38 19.84
C ILE A 68 -39.37 29.72 20.83
N THR A 69 -39.36 29.10 22.02
CA THR A 69 -38.29 29.26 23.01
C THR A 69 -37.02 28.54 22.57
N VAL A 70 -37.11 27.25 22.23
CA VAL A 70 -35.96 26.42 21.84
C VAL A 70 -35.39 26.84 20.49
N SER A 71 -36.23 27.32 19.57
CA SER A 71 -35.79 27.84 18.27
C SER A 71 -35.16 29.23 18.34
N THR A 72 -35.08 29.84 19.53
CA THR A 72 -34.54 31.19 19.76
C THR A 72 -35.29 32.32 19.03
N VAL A 73 -36.54 32.08 18.60
CA VAL A 73 -37.36 33.08 17.89
C VAL A 73 -38.01 34.06 18.87
N GLY A 74 -38.59 33.56 19.96
CA GLY A 74 -39.10 34.38 21.07
C GLY A 74 -40.20 35.37 20.69
N PHE A 75 -41.14 34.99 19.81
CA PHE A 75 -42.12 35.92 19.24
C PHE A 75 -43.14 36.48 20.25
N LYS A 76 -43.85 35.61 20.98
CA LYS A 76 -44.89 36.00 21.94
C LYS A 76 -45.13 34.91 22.98
N GLU A 77 -45.37 35.32 24.22
CA GLU A 77 -45.78 34.44 25.32
C GLU A 77 -47.24 33.97 25.12
N VAL A 78 -47.46 32.66 25.26
CA VAL A 78 -48.79 32.04 25.18
C VAL A 78 -49.21 31.67 26.60
N GLY A 79 -49.71 32.64 27.36
CA GLY A 79 -50.13 32.48 28.76
C GLY A 79 -49.66 33.63 29.66
N GLU A 80 -50.24 33.75 30.85
CA GLU A 80 -49.81 34.73 31.85
C GLU A 80 -48.58 34.21 32.62
N MET A 81 -47.44 34.86 32.44
CA MET A 81 -46.18 34.42 33.03
C MET A 81 -46.08 34.70 34.53
N ASN A 82 -46.16 33.64 35.34
CA ASN A 82 -45.77 33.67 36.76
C ASN A 82 -44.25 33.57 36.93
N ASP A 83 -43.74 33.88 38.13
CA ASP A 83 -42.30 33.90 38.40
C ASP A 83 -41.64 32.52 38.23
N ALA A 84 -42.37 31.44 38.52
CA ALA A 84 -41.88 30.07 38.31
C ALA A 84 -41.70 29.73 36.83
N ALA A 85 -42.65 30.10 35.97
CA ALA A 85 -42.59 29.91 34.52
C ALA A 85 -41.47 30.74 33.88
N LYS A 86 -41.19 31.95 34.41
CA LYS A 86 -40.04 32.76 33.97
C LYS A 86 -38.71 32.08 34.29
N ILE A 87 -38.53 31.58 35.52
CA ILE A 87 -37.32 30.85 35.91
C ILE A 87 -37.17 29.58 35.07
N PHE A 88 -38.26 28.85 34.84
CA PHE A 88 -38.27 27.67 33.96
C PHE A 88 -37.85 28.02 32.54
N THR A 89 -38.40 29.09 31.96
CA THR A 89 -38.07 29.58 30.62
C THR A 89 -36.57 29.92 30.51
N ILE A 90 -35.99 30.59 31.52
CA ILE A 90 -34.55 30.90 31.56
C ILE A 90 -33.71 29.61 31.53
N LEU A 91 -34.05 28.62 32.36
CA LEU A 91 -33.34 27.33 32.39
C LEU A 91 -33.48 26.57 31.07
N LEU A 92 -34.67 26.59 30.47
CA LEU A 92 -34.95 25.97 29.18
C LEU A 92 -34.13 26.62 28.04
N ILE A 93 -34.03 27.94 28.01
CA ILE A 93 -33.21 28.68 27.05
C ILE A 93 -31.73 28.31 27.21
N ILE A 94 -31.18 28.35 28.44
CA ILE A 94 -29.77 28.02 28.68
C ILE A 94 -29.46 26.58 28.27
N SER A 95 -30.34 25.64 28.59
CA SER A 95 -30.16 24.21 28.28
C SER A 95 -30.25 23.95 26.78
N SER A 96 -31.24 24.53 26.10
CA SER A 96 -31.43 24.38 24.66
C SER A 96 -30.31 25.03 23.84
N LEU A 97 -29.85 26.22 24.23
CA LEU A 97 -28.74 26.90 23.57
C LEU A 97 -27.42 26.14 23.75
N SER A 98 -27.17 25.62 24.96
CA SER A 98 -26.00 24.79 25.25
C SER A 98 -26.01 23.50 24.42
N PHE A 99 -27.18 22.86 24.31
CA PHE A 99 -27.37 21.68 23.46
C PHE A 99 -27.17 22.00 21.98
N LEU A 100 -27.70 23.13 21.48
CA LEU A 100 -27.52 23.54 20.09
C LEU A 100 -26.04 23.78 19.77
N ALA A 101 -25.30 24.47 20.65
CA ALA A 101 -23.86 24.66 20.50
C ALA A 101 -23.09 23.33 20.47
N TYR A 102 -23.45 22.38 21.35
CA TYR A 102 -22.89 21.03 21.35
C TYR A 102 -23.21 20.26 20.05
N ALA A 103 -24.45 20.32 19.57
CA ALA A 103 -24.88 19.66 18.34
C ALA A 103 -24.16 20.22 17.10
N ILE A 104 -24.00 21.55 17.01
CA ILE A 104 -23.24 22.20 15.93
C ILE A 104 -21.77 21.76 15.97
N SER A 105 -21.14 21.77 17.15
CA SER A 105 -19.77 21.29 17.30
C SER A 105 -19.61 19.84 16.86
N GLY A 106 -20.56 18.97 17.23
CA GLY A 106 -20.58 17.57 16.78
C GLY A 106 -20.75 17.42 15.27
N ALA A 107 -21.62 18.24 14.65
CA ALA A 107 -21.81 18.24 13.20
C ALA A 107 -20.54 18.68 12.45
N VAL A 108 -19.83 19.71 12.94
CA VAL A 108 -18.55 20.16 12.38
C VAL A 108 -17.50 19.05 12.48
N SER A 109 -17.36 18.40 13.63
CA SER A 109 -16.45 17.26 13.78
C SER A 109 -16.78 16.13 12.80
N MET A 110 -18.05 15.78 12.61
CA MET A 110 -18.47 14.71 11.69
C MET A 110 -18.10 15.00 10.22
N ILE A 111 -18.20 16.25 9.80
CA ILE A 111 -17.78 16.67 8.45
C ILE A 111 -16.24 16.61 8.32
N MET A 112 -15.53 17.02 9.36
CA MET A 112 -14.05 17.01 9.37
C MET A 112 -13.47 15.59 9.45
N ASP A 113 -14.14 14.67 10.13
CA ASP A 113 -13.65 13.30 10.34
C ASP A 113 -13.71 12.44 9.07
N GLY A 114 -14.43 12.84 8.01
CA GLY A 114 -14.31 12.24 6.66
C GLY A 114 -14.77 10.77 6.51
N ASN A 115 -15.25 10.14 7.58
CA ASN A 115 -15.55 8.70 7.64
C ASN A 115 -16.59 8.21 6.63
N LEU A 116 -17.55 9.07 6.23
CA LEU A 116 -18.58 8.68 5.26
C LEU A 116 -18.02 8.46 3.84
N GLY A 117 -17.06 9.30 3.44
CA GLY A 117 -16.39 9.17 2.14
C GLY A 117 -15.55 7.90 2.06
N MET A 118 -14.88 7.52 3.16
CA MET A 118 -14.04 6.32 3.23
C MET A 118 -14.83 5.03 3.09
N ILE A 119 -16.00 4.93 3.72
CA ILE A 119 -16.89 3.75 3.60
C ILE A 119 -17.33 3.55 2.14
N LEU A 120 -17.73 4.63 1.45
CA LEU A 120 -18.11 4.56 0.04
C LEU A 120 -16.91 4.22 -0.85
N ARG A 121 -15.72 4.77 -0.54
CA ARG A 121 -14.49 4.48 -1.27
C ARG A 121 -14.09 3.00 -1.12
N ARG A 122 -14.17 2.42 0.09
CA ARG A 122 -13.93 0.99 0.33
C ARG A 122 -14.87 0.11 -0.50
N LYS A 123 -16.17 0.44 -0.55
CA LYS A 123 -17.13 -0.28 -1.42
C LYS A 123 -16.73 -0.24 -2.89
N SER A 124 -16.32 0.93 -3.38
CA SER A 124 -15.84 1.11 -4.76
C SER A 124 -14.57 0.31 -5.04
N VAL A 125 -13.60 0.32 -4.11
CA VAL A 125 -12.36 -0.47 -4.18
C VAL A 125 -12.67 -1.96 -4.24
N ASN A 126 -13.51 -2.48 -3.35
CA ASN A 126 -13.90 -3.89 -3.34
C ASN A 126 -14.59 -4.30 -4.65
N ALA A 127 -15.43 -3.44 -5.22
CA ALA A 127 -16.06 -3.69 -6.51
C ALA A 127 -15.05 -3.71 -7.67
N LYS A 128 -13.96 -2.94 -7.59
CA LYS A 128 -12.85 -3.01 -8.56
C LYS A 128 -12.06 -4.31 -8.40
N ILE A 129 -11.74 -4.68 -7.16
CA ILE A 129 -11.01 -5.91 -6.84
C ILE A 129 -11.75 -7.15 -7.36
N ALA A 130 -13.07 -7.20 -7.19
CA ALA A 130 -13.89 -8.31 -7.66
C ALA A 130 -13.79 -8.57 -9.18
N LYS A 131 -13.36 -7.59 -9.98
CA LYS A 131 -13.21 -7.71 -11.45
C LYS A 131 -11.81 -8.09 -11.90
N LEU A 132 -10.84 -8.17 -10.99
CA LEU A 132 -9.45 -8.48 -11.32
C LEU A 132 -9.27 -9.94 -11.74
N ASN A 133 -8.32 -10.15 -12.65
CA ASN A 133 -7.75 -11.42 -13.06
C ASN A 133 -6.27 -11.20 -13.35
N ASP A 134 -5.45 -12.25 -13.27
CA ASP A 134 -4.01 -12.22 -13.57
C ASP A 134 -3.23 -11.14 -12.78
N HIS A 135 -3.70 -10.82 -11.58
CA HIS A 135 -3.13 -9.80 -10.70
C HIS A 135 -2.24 -10.40 -9.61
N TYR A 136 -1.55 -9.53 -8.87
CA TYR A 136 -0.71 -9.89 -7.72
C TYR A 136 -1.40 -9.56 -6.39
N ILE A 137 -1.12 -10.35 -5.36
CA ILE A 137 -1.57 -10.08 -3.98
C ILE A 137 -0.34 -9.79 -3.12
N ILE A 138 -0.40 -8.75 -2.30
CA ILE A 138 0.63 -8.41 -1.31
C ILE A 138 0.02 -8.49 0.08
N CYS A 139 0.48 -9.44 0.87
CA CYS A 139 0.06 -9.63 2.26
C CYS A 139 1.05 -8.94 3.20
N GLY A 140 0.58 -7.92 3.91
CA GLY A 140 1.39 -7.06 4.77
C GLY A 140 1.94 -5.84 4.02
N ALA A 141 1.57 -4.66 4.50
CA ALA A 141 1.97 -3.35 3.99
C ALA A 141 3.09 -2.68 4.80
N LYS A 142 3.59 -3.37 5.83
CA LYS A 142 4.64 -2.88 6.74
C LYS A 142 6.03 -3.26 6.21
N GLU A 143 7.04 -2.47 6.59
CA GLU A 143 8.46 -2.72 6.31
C GLU A 143 8.77 -3.13 4.85
N THR A 144 9.18 -4.39 4.61
CA THR A 144 9.50 -4.91 3.28
C THR A 144 8.28 -4.93 2.36
N GLY A 145 7.08 -5.22 2.89
CA GLY A 145 5.84 -5.20 2.13
C GLY A 145 5.51 -3.79 1.62
N GLY A 146 5.75 -2.76 2.45
CA GLY A 146 5.59 -1.36 2.05
C GLY A 146 6.48 -0.96 0.87
N HIS A 147 7.75 -1.35 0.88
CA HIS A 147 8.67 -1.10 -0.25
C HIS A 147 8.26 -1.87 -1.50
N ALA A 148 7.77 -3.11 -1.34
CA ALA A 148 7.23 -3.86 -2.47
C ALA A 148 6.02 -3.15 -3.09
N ILE A 149 5.10 -2.62 -2.28
CA ILE A 149 3.95 -1.85 -2.75
C ILE A 149 4.41 -0.62 -3.54
N GLU A 150 5.42 0.12 -3.08
CA GLU A 150 5.96 1.27 -3.83
C GLU A 150 6.47 0.88 -5.22
N MET A 151 7.14 -0.28 -5.33
CA MET A 151 7.60 -0.81 -6.62
C MET A 151 6.42 -1.22 -7.52
N PHE A 152 5.40 -1.87 -6.96
CA PHE A 152 4.20 -2.26 -7.70
C PHE A 152 3.37 -1.04 -8.16
N LEU A 153 3.31 0.03 -7.37
CA LEU A 153 2.69 1.30 -7.76
C LEU A 153 3.39 1.98 -8.94
N GLN A 154 4.68 1.72 -9.14
CA GLN A 154 5.45 2.20 -10.28
C GLN A 154 5.39 1.24 -11.48
N SER A 155 4.83 0.04 -11.29
CA SER A 155 4.64 -0.96 -12.34
C SER A 155 3.27 -0.80 -13.02
N ALA A 156 3.12 -1.41 -14.20
CA ALA A 156 1.82 -1.48 -14.89
C ALA A 156 0.99 -2.71 -14.47
N GLU A 157 1.46 -3.51 -13.52
CA GLU A 157 0.83 -4.77 -13.13
C GLU A 157 -0.29 -4.53 -12.10
N PRO A 158 -1.50 -5.08 -12.31
CA PRO A 158 -2.57 -4.99 -11.32
C PRO A 158 -2.21 -5.73 -10.02
N PHE A 159 -2.46 -5.10 -8.88
CA PHE A 159 -2.22 -5.74 -7.58
C PHE A 159 -3.23 -5.31 -6.50
N VAL A 160 -3.34 -6.13 -5.46
CA VAL A 160 -4.18 -5.89 -4.28
C VAL A 160 -3.36 -6.11 -3.01
N VAL A 161 -3.52 -5.22 -2.05
CA VAL A 161 -2.88 -5.32 -0.72
C VAL A 161 -3.86 -5.85 0.31
N ILE A 162 -3.40 -6.71 1.22
CA ILE A 162 -4.16 -7.17 2.39
C ILE A 162 -3.37 -6.80 3.64
N ASP A 163 -3.97 -6.08 4.57
CA ASP A 163 -3.37 -5.74 5.86
C ASP A 163 -4.46 -5.66 6.95
N ASP A 164 -4.08 -5.91 8.20
CA ASP A 164 -4.98 -5.87 9.36
C ASP A 164 -5.06 -4.48 10.01
N ASP A 165 -4.16 -3.57 9.62
CA ASP A 165 -4.07 -2.21 10.12
C ASP A 165 -4.98 -1.27 9.32
N GLU A 166 -6.08 -0.84 9.95
CA GLU A 166 -7.09 0.01 9.33
C GLU A 166 -6.51 1.34 8.81
N GLU A 167 -5.60 1.98 9.56
CA GLU A 167 -5.03 3.27 9.16
C GLU A 167 -4.14 3.12 7.91
N LEU A 168 -3.38 2.02 7.82
CA LEU A 168 -2.56 1.72 6.65
C LEU A 168 -3.41 1.43 5.42
N VAL A 169 -4.45 0.61 5.56
CA VAL A 169 -5.38 0.29 4.47
C VAL A 169 -6.05 1.55 3.94
N ASP A 170 -6.54 2.42 4.83
CA ASP A 170 -7.18 3.67 4.44
C ASP A 170 -6.23 4.63 3.74
N LYS A 171 -4.97 4.69 4.19
CA LYS A 171 -3.92 5.46 3.51
C LYS A 171 -3.63 4.92 2.10
N LEU A 172 -3.54 3.61 1.94
CA LEU A 172 -3.32 2.96 0.64
C LEU A 172 -4.47 3.26 -0.33
N ILE A 173 -5.71 3.10 0.13
CA ILE A 173 -6.91 3.45 -0.63
C ILE A 173 -6.90 4.94 -0.98
N GLY A 174 -6.50 5.80 -0.04
CA GLY A 174 -6.29 7.23 -0.21
C GLY A 174 -5.37 7.57 -1.37
N ASN A 175 -4.31 6.77 -1.54
CA ASN A 175 -3.30 6.88 -2.59
C ASN A 175 -3.64 6.08 -3.87
N ASN A 176 -4.91 5.70 -4.06
CA ASN A 176 -5.41 4.95 -5.22
C ASN A 176 -4.87 3.51 -5.37
N ALA A 177 -4.27 2.93 -4.32
CA ALA A 177 -4.01 1.50 -4.31
C ALA A 177 -5.30 0.71 -4.02
N LEU A 178 -5.39 -0.53 -4.51
CA LEU A 178 -6.44 -1.45 -4.14
C LEU A 178 -6.00 -2.20 -2.87
N ALA A 179 -6.73 -2.02 -1.77
CA ALA A 179 -6.40 -2.64 -0.49
C ALA A 179 -7.64 -3.17 0.22
N ILE A 180 -7.45 -4.26 0.98
CA ILE A 180 -8.47 -4.94 1.76
C ILE A 180 -8.02 -4.94 3.22
N MET A 181 -8.94 -4.56 4.11
CA MET A 181 -8.75 -4.75 5.54
C MET A 181 -9.10 -6.19 5.90
N GLY A 182 -8.15 -6.93 6.44
CA GLY A 182 -8.35 -8.30 6.91
C GLY A 182 -7.05 -9.02 7.24
N GLU A 183 -7.15 -10.13 7.97
CA GLU A 183 -6.00 -10.97 8.28
C GLU A 183 -5.57 -11.75 7.04
N SER A 184 -4.31 -11.62 6.65
CA SER A 184 -3.74 -12.30 5.47
C SER A 184 -3.68 -13.84 5.60
N THR A 185 -3.85 -14.37 6.81
CA THR A 185 -3.96 -15.80 7.11
C THR A 185 -5.36 -16.36 6.85
N SER A 186 -6.38 -15.49 6.82
CA SER A 186 -7.78 -15.87 6.67
C SER A 186 -8.15 -16.19 5.22
N GLU A 187 -8.98 -17.22 5.05
CA GLU A 187 -9.50 -17.61 3.74
C GLU A 187 -10.40 -16.51 3.16
N GLU A 188 -11.18 -15.85 4.00
CA GLU A 188 -12.10 -14.78 3.62
C GLU A 188 -11.37 -13.57 3.01
N ALA A 189 -10.25 -13.15 3.60
CA ALA A 189 -9.47 -12.04 3.07
C ALA A 189 -8.82 -12.38 1.72
N LEU A 190 -8.23 -13.59 1.60
CA LEU A 190 -7.59 -14.04 0.37
C LEU A 190 -8.62 -14.22 -0.77
N LYS A 191 -9.80 -14.77 -0.47
CA LYS A 191 -10.92 -14.83 -1.44
C LYS A 191 -11.42 -13.46 -1.85
N SER A 192 -11.52 -12.53 -0.91
CA SER A 192 -11.90 -11.14 -1.21
C SER A 192 -10.90 -10.50 -2.17
N ALA A 193 -9.61 -10.85 -2.07
CA ALA A 193 -8.54 -10.47 -2.99
C ALA A 193 -8.49 -11.27 -4.30
N GLN A 194 -9.46 -12.16 -4.55
CA GLN A 194 -9.57 -12.96 -5.78
C GLN A 194 -8.36 -13.88 -6.03
N ILE A 195 -7.85 -14.53 -4.97
CA ILE A 195 -6.65 -15.38 -5.03
C ILE A 195 -6.75 -16.53 -6.04
N GLU A 196 -7.95 -17.07 -6.28
CA GLU A 196 -8.17 -18.16 -7.25
C GLU A 196 -7.80 -17.74 -8.68
N ARG A 197 -7.77 -16.43 -8.96
CA ARG A 197 -7.51 -15.83 -10.28
C ARG A 197 -6.21 -15.01 -10.29
N ALA A 198 -5.46 -15.03 -9.19
CA ALA A 198 -4.22 -14.29 -9.04
C ALA A 198 -3.04 -15.04 -9.67
N LYS A 199 -2.14 -14.27 -10.29
CA LYS A 199 -0.88 -14.76 -10.90
C LYS A 199 0.20 -15.03 -9.86
N GLY A 200 0.19 -14.31 -8.75
CA GLY A 200 1.16 -14.50 -7.68
C GLY A 200 0.80 -13.79 -6.38
N ILE A 201 1.45 -14.18 -5.31
CA ILE A 201 1.26 -13.63 -3.97
C ILE A 201 2.62 -13.42 -3.28
N LEU A 202 2.79 -12.24 -2.69
CA LEU A 202 3.91 -11.87 -1.83
C LEU A 202 3.45 -11.92 -0.37
N LEU A 203 4.06 -12.79 0.42
CA LEU A 203 3.83 -12.90 1.86
C LEU A 203 4.91 -12.13 2.61
N ALA A 204 4.56 -10.92 3.07
CA ALA A 204 5.44 -9.97 3.74
C ALA A 204 5.01 -9.69 5.19
N LEU A 205 4.50 -10.71 5.89
CA LEU A 205 4.03 -10.58 7.27
C LEU A 205 5.20 -10.59 8.26
N PRO A 206 5.11 -9.86 9.39
CA PRO A 206 6.23 -9.65 10.32
C PRO A 206 6.69 -10.93 11.04
N ARG A 207 5.86 -11.97 11.11
CA ARG A 207 6.21 -13.24 11.76
C ARG A 207 6.23 -14.36 10.73
N ASP A 208 7.30 -15.14 10.75
CA ASP A 208 7.48 -16.29 9.86
C ASP A 208 6.34 -17.31 9.99
N ILE A 209 5.76 -17.48 11.18
CA ILE A 209 4.63 -18.39 11.40
C ILE A 209 3.38 -17.94 10.63
N ASP A 210 3.11 -16.64 10.56
CA ASP A 210 1.96 -16.10 9.86
C ASP A 210 2.16 -16.26 8.34
N ASN A 211 3.38 -16.08 7.85
CA ASN A 211 3.74 -16.38 6.47
C ASN A 211 3.55 -17.87 6.12
N VAL A 212 3.87 -18.79 7.03
CA VAL A 212 3.61 -20.23 6.82
C VAL A 212 2.11 -20.50 6.73
N PHE A 213 1.29 -19.95 7.63
CA PHE A 213 -0.15 -20.12 7.59
C PHE A 213 -0.77 -19.53 6.32
N ALA A 214 -0.41 -18.29 5.99
CA ALA A 214 -0.88 -17.63 4.77
C ALA A 214 -0.47 -18.41 3.51
N ALA A 215 0.73 -19.01 3.47
CA ALA A 215 1.15 -19.85 2.36
C ALA A 215 0.30 -21.12 2.21
N LEU A 216 -0.03 -21.78 3.32
CA LEU A 216 -0.91 -22.96 3.32
C LEU A 216 -2.31 -22.61 2.82
N THR A 217 -2.91 -21.53 3.34
CA THR A 217 -4.23 -21.06 2.90
C THR A 217 -4.20 -20.67 1.42
N ALA A 218 -3.17 -19.93 0.99
CA ALA A 218 -3.01 -19.52 -0.40
C ALA A 218 -2.90 -20.72 -1.36
N ARG A 219 -2.08 -21.71 -1.01
CA ARG A 219 -1.90 -22.92 -1.82
C ARG A 219 -3.17 -23.79 -1.85
N ALA A 220 -3.95 -23.82 -0.77
CA ALA A 220 -5.23 -24.52 -0.71
C ALA A 220 -6.27 -23.89 -1.65
N LEU A 221 -6.32 -22.55 -1.71
CA LEU A 221 -7.27 -21.81 -2.56
C LEU A 221 -6.84 -21.76 -4.03
N ASN A 222 -5.55 -21.67 -4.30
CA ASN A 222 -4.99 -21.69 -5.65
C ASN A 222 -3.77 -22.62 -5.70
N PRO A 223 -3.95 -23.89 -6.10
CA PRO A 223 -2.87 -24.88 -6.16
C PRO A 223 -1.70 -24.49 -7.07
N THR A 224 -1.92 -23.58 -8.03
CA THR A 224 -0.92 -23.18 -9.03
C THR A 224 -0.28 -21.81 -8.79
N ILE A 225 -0.74 -21.05 -7.79
CA ILE A 225 -0.25 -19.69 -7.55
C ILE A 225 1.26 -19.65 -7.29
N ASN A 226 1.95 -18.64 -7.84
CA ASN A 226 3.35 -18.41 -7.51
C ASN A 226 3.47 -17.63 -6.19
N ILE A 227 4.05 -18.24 -5.17
CA ILE A 227 4.18 -17.69 -3.82
C ILE A 227 5.65 -17.28 -3.58
N VAL A 228 5.87 -16.01 -3.27
CA VAL A 228 7.13 -15.49 -2.74
C VAL A 228 6.90 -15.06 -1.29
N SER A 229 7.79 -15.42 -0.38
CA SER A 229 7.63 -15.09 1.04
C SER A 229 8.91 -14.55 1.65
N ILE A 230 8.76 -13.57 2.55
CA ILE A 230 9.85 -13.18 3.43
C ILE A 230 10.05 -14.23 4.53
N VAL A 231 11.30 -14.40 4.96
CA VAL A 231 11.66 -15.28 6.07
C VAL A 231 12.79 -14.68 6.88
N TYR A 232 12.69 -14.71 8.20
CA TYR A 232 13.74 -14.21 9.09
C TYR A 232 14.58 -15.34 9.69
N GLN A 233 13.95 -16.48 10.02
CA GLN A 233 14.62 -17.64 10.63
C GLN A 233 14.86 -18.77 9.63
N GLN A 234 16.06 -19.36 9.67
CA GLN A 234 16.44 -20.43 8.75
C GLN A 234 15.59 -21.69 8.95
N GLU A 235 15.13 -21.97 10.17
CA GLU A 235 14.23 -23.09 10.47
C GLU A 235 12.86 -22.91 9.82
N ALA A 236 12.38 -21.66 9.73
CA ALA A 236 11.11 -21.34 9.12
C ALA A 236 11.16 -21.45 7.59
N GLU A 237 12.31 -21.19 6.97
CA GLU A 237 12.49 -21.32 5.51
C GLU A 237 12.12 -22.72 5.01
N LYS A 238 12.61 -23.77 5.69
CA LYS A 238 12.26 -25.16 5.35
C LYS A 238 10.75 -25.43 5.48
N LYS A 239 10.07 -24.79 6.43
CA LYS A 239 8.63 -24.93 6.63
C LYS A 239 7.84 -24.20 5.54
N LEU A 240 8.27 -23.00 5.15
CA LEU A 240 7.68 -22.23 4.05
C LEU A 240 7.78 -22.99 2.72
N LEU A 241 8.96 -23.54 2.39
CA LEU A 241 9.13 -24.34 1.19
C LEU A 241 8.21 -25.57 1.18
N ARG A 242 8.06 -26.25 2.33
CA ARG A 242 7.12 -27.39 2.48
C ARG A 242 5.66 -26.98 2.41
N ALA A 243 5.32 -25.76 2.83
CA ALA A 243 3.98 -25.19 2.69
C ALA A 243 3.64 -24.81 1.23
N GLY A 244 4.58 -24.98 0.30
CA GLY A 244 4.39 -24.69 -1.12
C GLY A 244 4.84 -23.29 -1.53
N VAL A 245 5.64 -22.59 -0.71
CA VAL A 245 6.29 -21.35 -1.14
C VAL A 245 7.30 -21.66 -2.25
N ASN A 246 7.25 -20.92 -3.35
CA ASN A 246 8.15 -21.12 -4.50
C ASN A 246 9.54 -20.54 -4.24
N LYS A 247 9.61 -19.36 -3.60
CA LYS A 247 10.87 -18.69 -3.24
C LYS A 247 10.76 -17.97 -1.90
N THR A 248 11.81 -18.10 -1.11
CA THR A 248 11.99 -17.40 0.17
C THR A 248 13.07 -16.33 0.04
N ILE A 249 12.88 -15.21 0.72
CA ILE A 249 13.84 -14.11 0.77
C ILE A 249 14.04 -13.71 2.23
N ASN A 250 15.29 -13.62 2.68
CA ASN A 250 15.62 -13.05 3.98
C ASN A 250 16.14 -11.60 3.81
N PRO A 251 15.33 -10.58 4.10
CA PRO A 251 15.73 -9.18 3.91
C PRO A 251 16.93 -8.78 4.78
N ASN A 252 17.05 -9.34 5.98
CA ASN A 252 18.15 -9.02 6.90
C ASN A 252 19.48 -9.55 6.37
N ASN A 253 19.50 -10.74 5.77
CA ASN A 253 20.71 -11.28 5.14
C ASN A 253 21.12 -10.44 3.94
N ILE A 254 20.16 -10.07 3.07
CA ILE A 254 20.45 -9.22 1.90
C ILE A 254 20.97 -7.86 2.33
N GLY A 255 20.25 -7.18 3.23
CA GLY A 255 20.65 -5.88 3.76
C GLY A 255 21.99 -5.94 4.49
N GLY A 256 22.19 -6.95 5.35
CA GLY A 256 23.41 -7.16 6.11
C GLY A 256 24.63 -7.40 5.21
N SER A 257 24.53 -8.32 4.24
CA SER A 257 25.59 -8.57 3.26
C SER A 257 25.89 -7.33 2.43
N ARG A 258 24.86 -6.55 2.05
CA ARG A 258 25.04 -5.30 1.31
C ARG A 258 25.76 -4.24 2.14
N MET A 259 25.37 -4.04 3.40
CA MET A 259 26.03 -3.09 4.31
C MET A 259 27.48 -3.48 4.58
N ALA A 260 27.76 -4.75 4.85
CA ALA A 260 29.12 -5.25 5.03
C ALA A 260 29.96 -5.03 3.76
N SER A 261 29.40 -5.30 2.57
CA SER A 261 30.10 -5.07 1.31
C SER A 261 30.39 -3.59 1.05
N LEU A 262 29.51 -2.68 1.45
CA LEU A 262 29.75 -1.23 1.35
C LEU A 262 30.91 -0.77 2.25
N LEU A 263 31.09 -1.39 3.42
CA LEU A 263 32.22 -1.08 4.30
C LEU A 263 33.52 -1.73 3.85
N LEU A 264 33.47 -3.01 3.48
CA LEU A 264 34.66 -3.81 3.15
C LEU A 264 35.16 -3.55 1.73
N LYS A 265 34.26 -3.24 0.79
CA LYS A 265 34.55 -3.08 -0.64
C LYS A 265 33.75 -1.92 -1.27
N PRO A 266 33.81 -0.69 -0.71
CA PRO A 266 32.98 0.45 -1.16
C PRO A 266 33.11 0.72 -2.66
N ASN A 267 34.35 0.80 -3.17
CA ASN A 267 34.60 1.12 -4.58
C ASN A 267 34.06 0.06 -5.55
N VAL A 268 34.02 -1.22 -5.13
CA VAL A 268 33.47 -2.30 -5.95
C VAL A 268 31.95 -2.16 -6.01
N ILE A 269 31.29 -1.89 -4.88
CA ILE A 269 29.84 -1.71 -4.83
C ILE A 269 29.40 -0.45 -5.60
N SER A 270 30.10 0.67 -5.43
CA SER A 270 29.81 1.89 -6.20
C SER A 270 29.99 1.68 -7.70
N PHE A 271 30.97 0.87 -8.12
CA PHE A 271 31.11 0.49 -9.53
C PHE A 271 29.91 -0.31 -10.03
N PHE A 272 29.40 -1.27 -9.25
CA PHE A 272 28.19 -1.99 -9.62
C PHE A 272 26.96 -1.07 -9.69
N ASP A 273 26.81 -0.10 -8.79
CA ASP A 273 25.68 0.85 -8.78
C ASP A 273 25.63 1.72 -10.04
N VAL A 274 26.80 2.13 -10.54
CA VAL A 274 26.96 2.81 -11.84
C VAL A 274 26.49 1.95 -13.00
N ILE A 275 26.66 0.63 -12.90
CA ILE A 275 26.31 -0.33 -13.96
C ILE A 275 24.82 -0.74 -13.89
N THR A 276 24.22 -0.74 -12.71
CA THR A 276 22.86 -1.25 -12.49
C THR A 276 21.81 -0.14 -12.33
N LYS A 277 21.98 1.00 -13.01
CA LYS A 277 21.04 2.15 -13.04
C LYS A 277 20.83 2.88 -11.71
N ILE A 278 21.85 3.00 -10.87
CA ILE A 278 21.84 3.91 -9.72
C ILE A 278 22.83 5.05 -10.01
N GLY A 279 22.47 5.95 -10.93
CA GLY A 279 23.28 7.15 -11.25
C GLY A 279 23.12 7.70 -12.68
N ASP A 280 23.82 8.81 -12.97
CA ASP A 280 23.79 9.55 -14.27
C ASP A 280 24.55 8.84 -15.43
N TYR A 281 25.26 7.75 -15.16
CA TYR A 281 26.02 7.01 -16.17
C TYR A 281 25.19 5.83 -16.69
N GLN A 282 24.82 5.87 -17.98
CA GLN A 282 23.99 4.86 -18.64
C GLN A 282 24.82 3.68 -19.18
N LEU A 283 25.55 2.98 -18.31
CA LEU A 283 26.07 1.67 -18.67
C LEU A 283 25.01 0.63 -18.32
N ASP A 284 24.69 -0.26 -19.26
CA ASP A 284 23.72 -1.35 -19.07
C ASP A 284 24.42 -2.70 -19.23
N VAL A 285 23.91 -3.72 -18.54
CA VAL A 285 24.32 -5.11 -18.72
C VAL A 285 23.18 -5.82 -19.44
N GLU A 286 23.45 -6.28 -20.65
CA GLU A 286 22.44 -6.86 -21.53
C GLU A 286 22.88 -8.22 -22.06
N GLU A 287 21.87 -9.07 -22.30
CA GLU A 287 22.01 -10.34 -22.98
C GLU A 287 21.78 -10.14 -24.48
N VAL A 288 22.68 -10.65 -25.31
CA VAL A 288 22.54 -10.66 -26.77
C VAL A 288 22.73 -12.07 -27.27
N GLN A 289 21.73 -12.61 -27.96
CA GLN A 289 21.81 -13.93 -28.59
C GLN A 289 22.48 -13.83 -29.96
N ILE A 290 23.36 -14.78 -30.26
CA ILE A 290 24.03 -14.91 -31.55
C ILE A 290 23.15 -15.75 -32.47
N GLU A 291 22.68 -15.18 -33.57
CA GLU A 291 21.90 -15.88 -34.57
C GLU A 291 22.81 -16.68 -35.52
N ALA A 292 22.25 -17.77 -36.06
CA ALA A 292 22.92 -18.53 -37.12
C ALA A 292 23.11 -17.65 -38.37
N GLY A 293 24.31 -17.66 -38.95
CA GLY A 293 24.67 -16.82 -40.10
C GLY A 293 24.97 -15.35 -39.76
N SER A 294 25.08 -15.00 -38.48
CA SER A 294 25.51 -13.67 -38.05
C SER A 294 27.00 -13.43 -38.32
N GLU A 295 27.46 -12.17 -38.24
CA GLU A 295 28.89 -11.86 -38.38
C GLU A 295 29.76 -12.44 -37.25
N LEU A 296 29.14 -12.85 -36.15
CA LEU A 296 29.80 -13.33 -34.94
C LEU A 296 29.84 -14.85 -34.84
N ALA A 297 28.97 -15.56 -35.54
CA ALA A 297 28.90 -17.02 -35.52
C ALA A 297 30.21 -17.64 -36.06
N ASP A 298 30.61 -18.75 -35.44
CA ASP A 298 31.78 -19.57 -35.77
C ASP A 298 33.12 -18.82 -35.72
N LYS A 299 33.17 -17.71 -34.98
CA LYS A 299 34.40 -16.93 -34.73
C LYS A 299 34.83 -17.02 -33.28
N THR A 300 36.13 -16.88 -33.06
CA THR A 300 36.66 -16.60 -31.73
C THR A 300 36.40 -15.14 -31.32
N LEU A 301 36.45 -14.85 -30.01
CA LEU A 301 36.35 -13.47 -29.53
C LEU A 301 37.40 -12.53 -30.15
N THR A 302 38.60 -13.03 -30.42
CA THR A 302 39.66 -12.29 -31.13
C THR A 302 39.22 -11.92 -32.54
N GLU A 303 38.69 -12.86 -33.32
CA GLU A 303 38.26 -12.64 -34.72
C GLU A 303 36.99 -11.80 -34.82
N ALA A 304 36.10 -11.93 -33.84
CA ALA A 304 34.87 -11.16 -33.76
C ALA A 304 35.14 -9.66 -33.53
N GLU A 305 36.26 -9.34 -32.86
CA GLU A 305 36.71 -7.97 -32.54
C GLU A 305 35.62 -7.08 -31.91
N ILE A 306 34.73 -7.68 -31.12
CA ILE A 306 33.56 -6.99 -30.54
C ILE A 306 33.96 -5.70 -29.81
N PRO A 307 34.98 -5.68 -28.93
CA PRO A 307 35.40 -4.44 -28.26
C PRO A 307 35.86 -3.36 -29.23
N ARG A 308 36.54 -3.72 -30.33
CA ARG A 308 37.01 -2.75 -31.32
C ARG A 308 35.88 -2.18 -32.16
N LYS A 309 34.91 -3.02 -32.56
CA LYS A 309 33.79 -2.63 -33.42
C LYS A 309 32.70 -1.85 -32.67
N THR A 310 32.48 -2.18 -31.41
CA THR A 310 31.32 -1.66 -30.64
C THR A 310 31.72 -0.78 -29.46
N GLY A 311 32.95 -0.90 -28.96
CA GLY A 311 33.39 -0.31 -27.70
C GLY A 311 32.84 -1.00 -26.45
N LEU A 312 32.21 -2.17 -26.60
CA LEU A 312 31.68 -2.98 -25.49
C LEU A 312 32.74 -3.87 -24.86
N LYS A 313 32.47 -4.31 -23.62
CA LYS A 313 33.23 -5.38 -22.98
C LYS A 313 32.36 -6.62 -22.84
N VAL A 314 32.88 -7.78 -23.25
CA VAL A 314 32.22 -9.08 -23.07
C VAL A 314 32.54 -9.57 -21.67
N LEU A 315 31.49 -9.89 -20.89
CA LEU A 315 31.62 -10.35 -19.50
C LEU A 315 31.51 -11.87 -19.40
N ALA A 316 30.58 -12.48 -20.16
CA ALA A 316 30.35 -13.91 -20.14
C ALA A 316 29.79 -14.41 -21.48
N ILE A 317 29.97 -15.70 -21.73
CA ILE A 317 29.32 -16.45 -22.82
C ILE A 317 28.53 -17.58 -22.16
N LYS A 318 27.25 -17.69 -22.48
CA LYS A 318 26.41 -18.84 -22.15
C LYS A 318 26.21 -19.65 -23.42
N THR A 319 26.71 -20.87 -23.41
CA THR A 319 26.62 -21.79 -24.54
C THR A 319 25.17 -22.20 -24.81
N GLY A 320 24.73 -22.12 -26.06
CA GLY A 320 23.36 -22.46 -26.46
C GLY A 320 23.03 -23.95 -26.32
N VAL A 321 24.04 -24.83 -26.35
CA VAL A 321 23.87 -26.29 -26.36
C VAL A 321 23.62 -26.87 -24.95
N ASP A 322 24.46 -26.52 -23.98
CA ASP A 322 24.40 -27.06 -22.60
C ASP A 322 24.06 -26.00 -21.54
N GLY A 323 23.88 -24.73 -21.95
CA GLY A 323 23.53 -23.63 -21.06
C GLY A 323 24.63 -23.23 -20.09
N LYS A 324 25.86 -23.73 -20.27
CA LYS A 324 26.98 -23.51 -19.37
C LYS A 324 27.48 -22.06 -19.47
N MET A 325 27.61 -21.42 -18.32
CA MET A 325 28.09 -20.04 -18.24
C MET A 325 29.61 -20.02 -18.09
N GLN A 326 30.30 -19.39 -19.04
CA GLN A 326 31.72 -19.07 -18.96
C GLN A 326 31.91 -17.59 -18.64
N ILE A 327 32.32 -17.30 -17.40
CA ILE A 327 32.62 -15.94 -16.93
C ILE A 327 34.06 -15.57 -17.32
N ASN A 328 34.27 -14.34 -17.77
CA ASN A 328 35.56 -13.83 -18.27
C ASN A 328 36.15 -14.73 -19.36
N PRO A 329 35.48 -14.85 -20.52
CA PRO A 329 35.90 -15.72 -21.60
C PRO A 329 37.30 -15.31 -22.11
N SER A 330 38.10 -16.30 -22.48
CA SER A 330 39.42 -16.06 -23.07
C SER A 330 39.28 -15.56 -24.51
N ALA A 331 40.32 -14.91 -25.03
CA ALA A 331 40.35 -14.41 -26.40
C ALA A 331 40.09 -15.51 -27.47
N ASN A 332 40.41 -16.76 -27.14
CA ASN A 332 40.23 -17.93 -28.01
C ASN A 332 38.87 -18.63 -27.81
N SER A 333 37.98 -18.09 -26.98
CA SER A 333 36.65 -18.68 -26.79
C SER A 333 35.83 -18.50 -28.07
N SER A 334 35.32 -19.61 -28.60
CA SER A 334 34.48 -19.64 -29.80
C SER A 334 33.06 -19.16 -29.48
N LEU A 335 32.48 -18.42 -30.41
CA LEU A 335 31.11 -17.97 -30.42
C LEU A 335 30.32 -18.85 -31.39
N CYS A 336 29.42 -19.67 -30.87
CA CYS A 336 28.57 -20.53 -31.66
C CYS A 336 27.20 -19.89 -31.89
N ALA A 337 26.49 -20.33 -32.93
CA ALA A 337 25.08 -19.98 -33.10
C ALA A 337 24.26 -20.43 -31.88
N ASN A 338 23.31 -19.59 -31.48
CA ASN A 338 22.48 -19.69 -30.26
C ASN A 338 23.21 -19.46 -28.93
N ASP A 339 24.50 -19.12 -28.93
CA ASP A 339 25.14 -18.65 -27.71
C ASP A 339 24.56 -17.29 -27.29
N ILE A 340 24.54 -17.05 -25.97
CA ILE A 340 24.15 -15.78 -25.39
C ILE A 340 25.40 -15.12 -24.83
N ILE A 341 25.72 -13.93 -25.34
CA ILE A 341 26.80 -13.10 -24.81
C ILE A 341 26.22 -12.07 -23.84
N ILE A 342 26.83 -11.99 -22.65
CA ILE A 342 26.54 -10.98 -21.65
C ILE A 342 27.57 -9.88 -21.81
N VAL A 343 27.12 -8.66 -22.12
CA VAL A 343 27.98 -7.52 -22.41
C VAL A 343 27.64 -6.34 -21.50
N ILE A 344 28.61 -5.45 -21.35
CA ILE A 344 28.44 -4.18 -20.65
C ILE A 344 28.83 -3.01 -21.55
N GLY A 345 27.98 -1.99 -21.59
CA GLY A 345 28.23 -0.73 -22.27
C GLY A 345 27.01 0.18 -22.38
N ALA A 346 27.15 1.28 -23.10
CA ALA A 346 26.05 2.22 -23.33
C ALA A 346 25.02 1.64 -24.32
N ARG A 347 23.76 2.11 -24.21
CA ARG A 347 22.65 1.62 -25.04
C ARG A 347 22.95 1.65 -26.55
N GLU A 348 23.60 2.71 -27.02
CA GLU A 348 24.01 2.87 -28.42
C GLU A 348 25.02 1.80 -28.87
N GLN A 349 25.93 1.40 -27.98
CA GLN A 349 26.93 0.36 -28.26
C GLN A 349 26.28 -1.03 -28.31
N ILE A 350 25.30 -1.28 -27.44
CA ILE A 350 24.53 -2.53 -27.41
C ILE A 350 23.70 -2.70 -28.68
N VAL A 351 23.11 -1.62 -29.21
CA VAL A 351 22.40 -1.64 -30.50
C VAL A 351 23.34 -2.05 -31.64
N LYS A 352 24.57 -1.54 -31.68
CA LYS A 352 25.58 -1.95 -32.68
C LYS A 352 25.91 -3.43 -32.58
N LEU A 353 26.02 -3.96 -31.37
CA LEU A 353 26.27 -5.40 -31.18
C LEU A 353 25.12 -6.26 -31.71
N ARG A 354 23.87 -5.86 -31.44
CA ARG A 354 22.69 -6.58 -31.96
C ARG A 354 22.69 -6.66 -33.49
N GLN A 355 23.14 -5.60 -34.18
CA GLN A 355 23.28 -5.64 -35.64
C GLN A 355 24.31 -6.65 -36.12
N LEU A 356 25.39 -6.88 -35.36
CA LEU A 356 26.42 -7.87 -35.69
C LEU A 356 26.00 -9.30 -35.35
N SER A 357 25.18 -9.47 -34.31
CA SER A 357 24.71 -10.78 -33.83
C SER A 357 23.48 -11.31 -34.57
N ASN A 358 22.76 -10.46 -35.31
CA ASN A 358 21.63 -10.89 -36.11
C ASN A 358 22.09 -11.53 -37.44
N SER A 359 21.27 -12.42 -37.98
CA SER A 359 21.50 -13.09 -39.25
C SER A 359 21.54 -12.06 -40.38
N LYS A 360 22.57 -12.16 -41.24
CA LYS A 360 22.53 -11.47 -42.53
C LYS A 360 21.71 -12.34 -43.47
N VAL A 361 20.47 -11.91 -43.73
CA VAL A 361 19.66 -12.47 -44.82
C VAL A 361 20.42 -12.40 -46.13
#